data_AF-A0A7Z2VV48-F1
#
_entry.id   AF-A0A7Z2VV48-F1
#
_cell.length_a   1.000
_cell.length_b   1.000
_cell.length_c   1.000
_cell.angle_alpha   90.00
_cell.angle_beta   90.00
_cell.angle_gamma   90.00
#
_symmetry.space_group_name_H-M   'P 1'
#
loop_
_entity.id
_entity.type
_entity.pdbx_description
1 polymer ?
#
loop_
_entity_poly.entity_id
_entity_poly.type
_entity_poly.pdbx_seq_one_letter_code
_entity_poly.pdbx_strand_id
1 'polypeptide(L)'
;MAKNVAAPKNTGGGGYVFESKVVAWIFACMLARRPFLDIHLGVPVRVEFQTRPDGWFLDDALVTSQSTGATHKFALSVKSNVQFTAASAPTDFVESIWEQWLHIGSQVFNQVNDYLVLVTAPPSEAARQSLEGLSRKLLPADVQTFPTRLDV
;
A
#
# COMPACT_ATOMS: atom_id res chain seq x y z
N MET A 1 3.40 -8.45 34.95
CA MET A 1 2.64 -7.86 33.83
C MET A 1 2.97 -6.38 33.76
N ALA A 2 3.72 -5.95 32.74
CA ALA A 2 3.95 -4.54 32.44
C ALA A 2 3.11 -4.19 31.22
N LYS A 3 2.16 -3.27 31.39
CA LYS A 3 1.30 -2.73 30.33
C LYS A 3 2.20 -2.00 29.34
N ASN A 4 2.28 -2.49 28.10
CA ASN A 4 3.01 -1.81 27.01
C ASN A 4 2.38 -0.43 26.81
N VAL A 5 3.01 0.61 27.36
CA VAL A 5 2.56 1.99 27.19
C VAL A 5 2.90 2.38 25.76
N ALA A 6 1.87 2.63 24.95
CA ALA A 6 2.03 3.12 23.60
C ALA A 6 2.88 4.40 23.60
N ALA A 7 3.78 4.53 22.61
CA ALA A 7 4.69 5.67 22.53
C ALA A 7 3.90 7.00 22.58
N PRO A 8 4.42 8.06 23.23
CA PRO A 8 3.74 9.37 23.35
C PRO A 8 3.31 9.99 22.01
N LYS A 9 3.98 9.62 20.91
CA LYS A 9 3.61 9.99 19.54
C LYS A 9 2.21 9.47 19.13
N ASN A 10 1.78 8.32 19.66
CA ASN A 10 0.47 7.74 19.40
C ASN A 10 -0.64 8.34 20.26
N THR A 11 -0.32 8.90 21.44
CA THR A 11 -1.33 9.49 22.34
C THR A 11 -1.54 10.99 22.14
N GLY A 12 -0.61 11.69 21.48
CA GLY A 12 -0.68 13.14 21.21
C GLY A 12 -1.09 13.52 19.78
N GLY A 13 -1.60 12.59 18.97
CA GLY A 13 -2.07 12.87 17.60
C GLY A 13 -0.97 13.06 16.53
N GLY A 14 0.31 13.03 16.91
CA GLY A 14 1.43 13.24 15.99
C GLY A 14 1.64 12.14 14.94
N GLY A 15 1.12 10.93 15.18
CA GLY A 15 1.11 9.84 14.19
C GLY A 15 0.20 10.12 12.99
N TYR A 16 -0.92 10.82 13.18
CA TYR A 16 -1.98 10.96 12.18
C TYR A 16 -1.75 12.07 11.16
N VAL A 17 -0.80 12.99 11.39
CA VAL A 17 -0.58 14.12 10.46
C VAL A 17 -0.16 13.64 9.07
N PHE A 18 0.66 12.59 9.00
CA PHE A 18 1.11 12.04 7.72
C PHE A 18 -0.04 11.34 6.98
N GLU A 19 -0.78 10.48 7.68
CA GLU A 19 -1.96 9.80 7.15
C GLU A 19 -3.04 10.79 6.69
N SER A 20 -3.34 11.80 7.52
CA SER A 20 -4.27 12.87 7.19
C SER A 20 -3.87 13.62 5.94
N LYS A 21 -2.56 13.88 5.73
CA LYS A 21 -2.06 14.53 4.50
C LYS A 21 -2.23 13.64 3.28
N VAL A 22 -1.96 12.34 3.39
CA VAL A 22 -2.16 11.38 2.29
C VAL A 22 -3.63 11.34 1.89
N VAL A 23 -4.52 11.20 2.87
CA VAL A 23 -5.97 11.16 2.65
C VAL A 23 -6.50 12.49 2.10
N ALA A 24 -6.05 13.63 2.64
CA ALA A 24 -6.41 14.95 2.13
C ALA A 24 -5.98 15.13 0.66
N TRP A 25 -4.81 14.61 0.28
CA TRP A 25 -4.37 14.63 -1.11
C TRP A 25 -5.25 13.74 -2.01
N ILE A 26 -5.67 12.56 -1.55
CA ILE A 26 -6.63 11.72 -2.29
C ILE A 26 -7.95 12.47 -2.48
N PHE A 27 -8.47 13.15 -1.45
CA PHE A 27 -9.67 13.99 -1.59
C PHE A 27 -9.45 15.15 -2.58
N ALA A 28 -8.28 15.77 -2.60
CA ALA A 28 -7.95 16.78 -3.61
C ALA A 28 -7.97 16.18 -5.03
N CYS A 29 -7.46 14.96 -5.23
CA CYS A 29 -7.57 14.23 -6.48
C CYS A 29 -9.03 13.94 -6.86
N MET A 30 -9.89 13.55 -5.91
CA MET A 30 -11.34 13.38 -6.14
C MET A 30 -11.98 14.68 -6.65
N LEU A 31 -11.75 15.80 -5.96
CA LEU A 31 -12.29 17.11 -6.31
C LEU A 31 -11.77 17.60 -7.67
N ALA A 32 -10.49 17.38 -7.95
CA ALA A 32 -9.88 17.73 -9.22
C ALA A 32 -10.26 16.77 -10.36
N ARG A 33 -11.00 15.69 -10.06
CA ARG A 33 -11.32 14.59 -10.97
C ARG A 33 -10.08 14.02 -11.65
N ARG A 34 -9.02 13.80 -10.87
CA ARG A 34 -7.75 13.23 -11.33
C ARG A 34 -7.47 11.90 -10.63
N PRO A 35 -6.85 10.94 -11.34
CA PRO A 35 -6.30 9.74 -10.71
C PRO A 35 -5.24 10.13 -9.66
N PHE A 36 -5.14 9.32 -8.60
CA PHE A 36 -4.14 9.51 -7.54
C PHE A 36 -2.91 8.60 -7.70
N LEU A 37 -2.92 7.65 -8.63
CA LEU A 37 -1.75 6.82 -8.95
C LEU A 37 -1.46 6.88 -10.45
N ASP A 38 -2.04 5.95 -11.21
CA ASP A 38 -1.86 5.85 -12.65
C ASP A 38 -3.12 6.31 -13.40
N ILE A 39 -2.93 6.82 -14.63
CA ILE A 39 -4.02 7.38 -15.44
C ILE A 39 -5.06 6.35 -15.86
N HIS A 40 -4.68 5.09 -16.01
CA HIS A 40 -5.56 4.01 -16.43
C HIS A 40 -6.41 3.46 -15.28
N LEU A 41 -6.05 3.80 -14.03
CA LEU A 41 -6.72 3.31 -12.83
C LEU A 41 -7.89 4.18 -12.36
N GLY A 42 -8.17 5.25 -13.10
CA GLY A 42 -9.37 6.04 -12.92
C GLY A 42 -9.34 7.02 -11.76
N VAL A 43 -10.43 7.76 -11.63
CA VAL A 43 -10.59 8.82 -10.62
C VAL A 43 -11.12 8.21 -9.33
N PRO A 44 -10.57 8.57 -8.15
CA PRO A 44 -11.12 8.14 -6.87
C PRO A 44 -12.55 8.69 -6.71
N VAL A 45 -13.48 7.83 -6.29
CA VAL A 45 -14.90 8.16 -6.09
C VAL A 45 -15.39 7.85 -4.68
N ARG A 46 -14.65 7.05 -3.91
CA ARG A 46 -14.96 6.71 -2.53
C ARG A 46 -13.68 6.48 -1.74
N VAL A 47 -13.67 6.94 -0.49
CA VAL A 47 -12.63 6.62 0.50
C VAL A 47 -13.34 6.09 1.74
N GLU A 48 -12.88 4.93 2.20
CA GLU A 48 -13.38 4.25 3.41
C GLU A 48 -12.19 4.10 4.38
N PHE A 49 -12.47 4.12 5.68
CA PHE A 49 -11.45 3.99 6.73
C PHE A 49 -11.78 2.81 7.63
N GLN A 50 -10.77 2.20 8.25
CA GLN A 50 -10.94 1.12 9.22
C GLN A 50 -11.71 -0.09 8.64
N THR A 51 -11.36 -0.50 7.42
CA THR A 51 -12.06 -1.55 6.65
C THR A 51 -11.68 -2.98 7.05
N ARG A 52 -10.98 -3.17 8.18
CA ARG A 52 -10.62 -4.51 8.70
C ARG A 52 -11.84 -5.42 8.93
N PRO A 53 -12.98 -4.94 9.49
CA PRO A 53 -14.19 -5.74 9.62
C PRO A 53 -14.79 -6.20 8.28
N ASP A 54 -14.55 -5.44 7.21
CA ASP A 54 -14.97 -5.77 5.85
C ASP A 54 -14.00 -6.74 5.16
N GLY A 55 -13.02 -7.28 5.89
CA GLY A 55 -12.08 -8.28 5.41
C GLY A 55 -10.84 -7.72 4.72
N TRP A 56 -10.59 -6.40 4.78
CA TRP A 56 -9.38 -5.80 4.21
C TRP A 56 -8.25 -5.73 5.22
N PHE A 57 -7.10 -6.33 4.92
CA PHE A 57 -6.01 -6.40 5.88
C PHE A 57 -5.23 -5.09 6.03
N LEU A 58 -5.21 -4.27 4.99
CA LEU A 58 -4.72 -2.90 5.08
C LEU A 58 -5.93 -1.98 5.28
N ASP A 59 -6.00 -1.35 6.45
CA ASP A 59 -7.21 -0.67 6.93
C ASP A 59 -7.03 0.83 7.19
N ASP A 60 -5.83 1.37 6.94
CA ASP A 60 -5.56 2.81 7.07
C ASP A 60 -6.46 3.61 6.11
N ALA A 61 -6.62 3.16 4.85
CA ALA A 61 -7.67 3.64 3.95
C ALA A 61 -7.96 2.64 2.82
N LEU A 62 -9.21 2.57 2.37
CA LEU A 62 -9.63 1.87 1.16
C LEU A 62 -10.18 2.89 0.15
N VAL A 63 -9.46 3.08 -0.95
CA VAL A 63 -9.88 3.99 -2.03
C VAL A 63 -10.55 3.18 -3.12
N THR A 64 -11.74 3.56 -3.55
CA THR A 64 -12.36 3.02 -4.76
C THR A 64 -12.22 4.06 -5.88
N SER A 65 -11.64 3.66 -7.00
CA SER A 65 -11.55 4.47 -8.22
C SER A 65 -12.34 3.85 -9.36
N GLN A 66 -12.78 4.69 -10.29
CA GLN A 66 -13.51 4.28 -11.49
C GLN A 66 -12.81 4.75 -12.76
N SER A 67 -12.56 3.81 -13.66
CA SER A 67 -12.09 4.04 -15.03
C SER A 67 -13.16 3.55 -16.02
N THR A 68 -12.91 3.69 -17.32
CA THR A 68 -13.87 3.24 -18.33
C THR A 68 -14.01 1.71 -18.30
N GLY A 69 -15.09 1.22 -17.70
CA GLY A 69 -15.42 -0.21 -17.67
C GLY A 69 -14.79 -1.00 -16.52
N ALA A 70 -14.06 -0.35 -15.61
CA ALA A 70 -13.48 -1.02 -14.45
C ALA A 70 -13.62 -0.18 -13.16
N THR A 71 -13.73 -0.90 -12.05
CA THR A 71 -13.65 -0.34 -10.70
C THR A 71 -12.44 -0.97 -10.03
N HIS A 72 -11.61 -0.15 -9.41
CA HIS A 72 -10.39 -0.56 -8.75
C HIS A 72 -10.49 -0.20 -7.27
N LYS A 73 -10.12 -1.12 -6.37
CA LYS A 73 -9.92 -0.81 -4.96
C LYS A 73 -8.44 -0.78 -4.61
N PHE A 74 -8.04 0.19 -3.81
CA PHE A 74 -6.68 0.35 -3.31
C PHE A 74 -6.75 0.28 -1.79
N ALA A 75 -6.28 -0.82 -1.22
CA ALA A 75 -6.12 -0.95 0.23
C ALA A 75 -4.75 -0.37 0.60
N LEU A 76 -4.74 0.70 1.39
CA LEU A 76 -3.55 1.44 1.74
C LEU A 76 -3.11 1.05 3.15
N SER A 77 -1.80 0.83 3.30
CA SER A 77 -1.14 1.06 4.58
C SER A 77 -0.27 2.31 4.50
N VAL A 78 -0.39 3.20 5.48
CA VAL A 78 0.24 4.50 5.51
C VAL A 78 1.18 4.59 6.70
N LYS A 79 2.48 4.76 6.42
CA LYS A 79 3.54 4.80 7.43
C LYS A 79 4.36 6.07 7.32
N SER A 80 4.44 6.84 8.40
CA SER A 80 5.22 8.10 8.42
C SER A 80 6.74 7.92 8.39
N ASN A 81 7.24 6.71 8.64
CA ASN A 81 8.65 6.36 8.63
C ASN A 81 9.00 5.51 7.40
N VAL A 82 10.27 5.54 7.02
CA VAL A 82 10.82 4.70 5.95
C VAL A 82 10.58 3.22 6.29
N GLN A 83 9.97 2.50 5.36
CA GLN A 83 9.63 1.07 5.52
C GLN A 83 10.66 0.13 4.89
N PHE A 84 11.16 0.49 3.70
CA PHE A 84 12.15 -0.32 3.00
C PHE A 84 13.56 0.17 3.30
N THR A 85 14.45 -0.78 3.61
CA THR A 85 15.89 -0.55 3.61
C THR A 85 16.50 -1.16 2.35
N ALA A 86 17.80 -0.99 2.14
CA ALA A 86 18.49 -1.66 1.04
C ALA A 86 18.48 -3.19 1.16
N ALA A 87 18.25 -3.73 2.38
CA ALA A 87 18.36 -5.15 2.69
C ALA A 87 17.05 -5.81 3.18
N SER A 88 16.04 -5.03 3.55
CA SER A 88 14.82 -5.56 4.17
C SER A 88 13.54 -4.84 3.74
N ALA A 89 12.48 -5.63 3.67
CA ALA A 89 11.10 -5.18 3.53
C ALA A 89 10.40 -5.22 4.90
N PRO A 90 9.33 -4.42 5.12
CA PRO A 90 8.54 -4.45 6.35
C PRO A 90 7.77 -5.78 6.49
N THR A 91 8.18 -6.65 7.41
CA THR A 91 7.64 -8.01 7.56
C THR A 91 6.12 -8.04 7.72
N ASP A 92 5.55 -7.28 8.66
CA ASP A 92 4.10 -7.26 8.92
C ASP A 92 3.28 -6.87 7.67
N PHE A 93 3.78 -5.91 6.89
CA PHE A 93 3.16 -5.51 5.64
C PHE A 93 3.26 -6.62 4.60
N VAL A 94 4.44 -7.23 4.45
CA VAL A 94 4.68 -8.34 3.51
C VAL A 94 3.78 -9.53 3.82
N GLU A 95 3.66 -9.91 5.10
CA GLU A 95 2.75 -10.97 5.54
C GLU A 95 1.30 -10.63 5.21
N SER A 96 0.84 -9.44 5.59
CA SER A 96 -0.54 -9.00 5.35
C SER A 96 -0.90 -8.98 3.85
N ILE A 97 0.01 -8.53 2.98
CA ILE A 97 -0.28 -8.52 1.54
C ILE A 97 -0.31 -9.93 0.95
N TRP A 98 0.54 -10.85 1.44
CA TRP A 98 0.53 -12.23 0.99
C TRP A 98 -0.72 -12.97 1.45
N GLU A 99 -1.13 -12.79 2.71
CA GLU A 99 -2.38 -13.37 3.21
C GLU A 99 -3.58 -12.85 2.42
N GLN A 100 -3.66 -11.54 2.18
CA GLN A 100 -4.75 -10.92 1.42
C GLN A 100 -4.76 -11.38 -0.04
N TRP A 101 -3.59 -11.46 -0.68
CA TRP A 101 -3.43 -11.89 -2.07
C TRP A 101 -3.79 -13.37 -2.24
N LEU A 102 -3.34 -14.23 -1.35
CA LEU A 102 -3.59 -15.68 -1.38
C LEU A 102 -4.95 -16.06 -0.80
N HIS A 103 -5.77 -15.07 -0.43
CA HIS A 103 -7.08 -15.25 0.16
C HIS A 103 -7.10 -16.07 1.47
N ILE A 104 -6.04 -15.94 2.26
CA ILE A 104 -5.94 -16.55 3.58
C ILE A 104 -6.67 -15.64 4.56
N GLY A 105 -7.82 -16.10 5.07
CA GLY A 105 -8.62 -15.35 6.04
C GLY A 105 -9.55 -14.27 5.45
N SER A 106 -9.51 -14.02 4.15
CA SER A 106 -10.42 -13.08 3.47
C SER A 106 -10.54 -13.36 1.97
N GLN A 107 -11.73 -13.13 1.39
CA GLN A 107 -12.02 -13.34 -0.03
C GLN A 107 -12.33 -12.03 -0.79
N VAL A 108 -12.21 -10.87 -0.14
CA VAL A 108 -12.71 -9.59 -0.69
C VAL A 108 -11.82 -8.95 -1.75
N PHE A 109 -10.55 -9.36 -1.81
CA PHE A 109 -9.54 -8.78 -2.70
C PHE A 109 -9.61 -9.38 -4.11
N ASN A 110 -9.77 -8.55 -5.15
CA ASN A 110 -9.73 -9.01 -6.53
C ASN A 110 -8.31 -8.86 -7.11
N GLN A 111 -7.60 -9.97 -7.31
CA GLN A 111 -6.22 -9.99 -7.87
C GLN A 111 -6.07 -9.32 -9.24
N VAL A 112 -7.15 -9.16 -10.02
CA VAL A 112 -7.13 -8.54 -11.35
C VAL A 112 -7.28 -7.03 -11.27
N ASN A 113 -8.09 -6.53 -10.34
CA ASN A 113 -8.55 -5.13 -10.35
C ASN A 113 -8.12 -4.33 -9.11
N ASP A 114 -7.78 -5.00 -8.02
CA ASP A 114 -7.49 -4.37 -6.75
C ASP A 114 -5.98 -4.34 -6.48
N TYR A 115 -5.58 -3.40 -5.65
CA TYR A 115 -4.19 -3.09 -5.36
C TYR A 115 -3.96 -3.00 -3.86
N LEU A 116 -2.81 -3.51 -3.43
CA LEU A 116 -2.29 -3.41 -2.07
C LEU A 116 -1.16 -2.38 -2.08
N VAL A 117 -1.33 -1.28 -1.35
CA VAL A 117 -0.51 -0.08 -1.50
C VAL A 117 0.18 0.27 -0.18
N LEU A 118 1.50 0.49 -0.23
CA LEU A 118 2.24 1.07 0.88
C LEU A 118 2.59 2.53 0.58
N VAL A 119 2.11 3.45 1.41
CA VAL A 119 2.49 4.86 1.39
C VAL A 119 3.47 5.12 2.52
N THR A 120 4.68 5.55 2.19
CA THR A 120 5.79 5.72 3.15
C THR A 120 6.49 7.06 2.95
N ALA A 121 7.23 7.50 3.96
CA ALA A 121 8.30 8.49 3.74
C ALA A 121 9.28 7.99 2.66
N PRO A 122 9.87 8.90 1.85
CA PRO A 122 10.81 8.53 0.80
C PRO A 122 11.94 7.64 1.34
N PRO A 123 12.25 6.51 0.67
CA PRO A 123 13.34 5.65 1.07
C PRO A 123 14.69 6.34 0.85
N SER A 124 15.75 5.82 1.48
CA SER A 124 17.13 6.24 1.16
C SER A 124 17.45 5.96 -0.32
N GLU A 125 18.43 6.67 -0.88
CA GLU A 125 18.85 6.44 -2.27
C GLU A 125 19.27 4.99 -2.54
N ALA A 126 20.00 4.37 -1.60
CA ALA A 126 20.37 2.96 -1.69
C ALA A 126 19.14 2.03 -1.72
N ALA A 127 18.16 2.27 -0.86
CA ALA A 127 16.92 1.49 -0.84
C ALA A 127 16.09 1.73 -2.11
N ARG A 128 16.05 2.96 -2.64
CA ARG A 128 15.41 3.28 -3.92
C ARG A 128 16.06 2.51 -5.06
N GLN A 129 17.39 2.49 -5.13
CA GLN A 129 18.13 1.75 -6.15
C GLN A 129 17.88 0.24 -6.07
N SER A 130 17.84 -0.34 -4.85
CA SER A 130 17.47 -1.75 -4.66
C SER A 130 16.06 -2.04 -5.16
N LEU A 131 15.08 -1.20 -4.81
CA LEU A 131 13.68 -1.35 -5.26
C LEU A 131 13.56 -1.24 -6.77
N GLU A 132 14.19 -0.25 -7.39
CA GLU A 132 14.20 -0.10 -8.85
C GLU A 132 14.90 -1.28 -9.53
N GLY A 133 15.98 -1.80 -8.95
CA GLY A 133 16.66 -3.00 -9.42
C GLY A 133 15.71 -4.20 -9.44
N LEU A 134 14.93 -4.39 -8.38
CA LEU A 134 13.92 -5.44 -8.29
C LEU A 134 12.81 -5.22 -9.33
N SER A 135 12.28 -4.00 -9.47
CA SER A 135 11.28 -3.66 -10.48
C SER A 135 11.76 -3.92 -11.92
N ARG A 136 13.03 -3.66 -12.23
CA ARG A 136 13.60 -4.00 -13.55
C ARG A 136 13.73 -5.50 -13.77
N LYS A 137 14.02 -6.28 -12.73
CA LYS A 137 14.10 -7.75 -12.81
C LYS A 137 12.72 -8.41 -13.03
N LEU A 138 11.63 -7.71 -12.67
CA LEU A 138 10.21 -8.12 -12.85
C LEU A 138 9.67 -8.02 -14.30
N LEU A 139 10.51 -7.77 -15.32
CA LEU A 139 10.06 -7.67 -16.72
C LEU A 139 9.16 -8.86 -17.16
N PRO A 140 8.17 -8.63 -18.04
CA PRO A 140 6.86 -9.31 -18.02
C PRO A 140 6.81 -10.78 -18.44
N ALA A 141 7.95 -11.43 -18.72
CA ALA A 141 7.92 -12.65 -19.51
C ALA A 141 8.04 -13.96 -18.72
N ASP A 142 8.44 -13.97 -17.45
CA ASP A 142 8.62 -15.29 -16.81
C ASP A 142 8.68 -15.29 -15.28
N VAL A 143 7.53 -15.51 -14.63
CA VAL A 143 7.44 -15.77 -13.18
C VAL A 143 8.33 -16.96 -12.79
N GLN A 144 8.56 -17.92 -13.69
CA GLN A 144 9.38 -19.10 -13.42
C GLN A 144 10.87 -18.80 -13.33
N THR A 145 11.37 -17.79 -14.07
CA THR A 145 12.80 -17.42 -14.05
C THR A 145 13.11 -16.25 -13.13
N PHE A 146 12.11 -15.70 -12.42
CA PHE A 146 12.36 -14.63 -11.47
C PHE A 146 13.29 -15.03 -10.30
N PRO A 147 13.12 -16.22 -9.65
CA PRO A 147 14.00 -16.63 -8.56
C PRO A 147 15.47 -16.69 -8.96
N THR A 148 15.79 -17.15 -10.17
CA THR A 148 17.17 -17.30 -10.66
C THR A 148 17.88 -15.96 -10.94
N ARG A 149 17.14 -14.85 -10.95
CA ARG A 149 17.69 -13.49 -11.12
C ARG A 149 17.95 -12.77 -9.79
N LEU A 150 17.52 -13.34 -8.67
CA LEU A 150 17.73 -12.76 -7.34
C LEU A 150 19.14 -13.03 -6.80
N ASP A 151 19.79 -14.11 -7.26
CA ASP A 151 21.12 -14.56 -6.81
C ASP A 151 22.31 -13.89 -7.54
N VAL A 152 22.05 -12.83 -8.32
CA VAL A 152 23.06 -12.03 -9.05
C VAL A 152 23.08 -10.59 -8.58
#